data_AF-A0A3D0LXW7-F1
#
_entry.id   AF-A0A3D0LXW7-F1
#
_cell.length_a   1.000
_cell.length_b   1.000
_cell.length_c   1.000
_cell.angle_alpha   90.00
_cell.angle_beta   90.00
_cell.angle_gamma   90.00
#
_symmetry.space_group_name_H-M   'P 1'
#
loop_
_entity.id
_entity.type
_entity.pdbx_description
1 polymer ?
#
loop_
_entity_poly.entity_id
_entity_poly.type
_entity_poly.pdbx_seq_one_letter_code
_entity_poly.pdbx_strand_id
1 'polypeptide(L)' 'MFNSPENIRKPIYATSSIESVDSVIRKVINKRKLFPTDNAAKKVIYMGIIGASKKWTMP' A
#
# COMPACT_ATOMS: atom_id res chain seq x y z
N MET A 1 19.26 6.83 -22.55
CA MET A 1 18.97 7.41 -21.22
C MET A 1 17.49 7.71 -21.15
N PHE A 2 16.79 7.36 -20.06
CA PHE A 2 15.34 7.53 -19.93
C PHE A 2 14.91 8.97 -20.29
N ASN A 3 13.98 9.20 -21.22
CA ASN A 3 13.61 10.54 -21.67
C ASN A 3 12.63 11.29 -20.74
N SER A 4 12.34 10.76 -19.56
CA SER A 4 11.38 11.38 -18.64
C SER A 4 12.00 12.59 -17.93
N PRO A 5 11.29 13.73 -17.86
CA PRO A 5 11.73 14.89 -17.09
C PRO A 5 11.84 14.58 -15.59
N GLU A 6 12.68 15.34 -14.88
CA GLU A 6 13.10 15.06 -13.50
C GLU A 6 11.91 14.94 -12.52
N ASN A 7 10.88 15.77 -12.72
CA ASN A 7 9.63 15.77 -11.97
C ASN A 7 8.85 14.45 -12.05
N ILE A 8 9.00 13.68 -13.13
CA ILE A 8 8.35 12.39 -13.31
C ILE A 8 9.23 11.25 -12.78
N ARG A 9 10.56 11.37 -12.91
CA ARG A 9 11.49 10.35 -12.40
C ARG A 9 11.44 10.23 -10.87
N LYS A 10 11.42 11.35 -10.15
CA LYS A 10 11.41 11.39 -8.68
C LYS A 10 10.30 10.53 -8.06
N PRO A 11 9.02 10.69 -8.40
CA PRO A 11 7.95 9.85 -7.84
C PRO A 11 8.01 8.40 -8.32
N ILE A 12 8.48 8.11 -9.54
CA ILE A 12 8.58 6.74 -10.07
C ILE A 12 9.63 5.93 -9.31
N TYR A 13 10.78 6.54 -9.01
CA TYR A 13 11.87 5.87 -8.30
C TYR A 13 11.76 6.02 -6.78
N ALA A 14 10.85 6.85 -6.28
CA ALA A 14 10.61 6.96 -4.84
C ALA A 14 9.95 5.70 -4.30
N THR A 15 10.56 5.08 -3.29
CA THR A 15 9.98 3.93 -2.58
C THR A 15 8.86 4.33 -1.62
N SER A 16 8.68 5.63 -1.35
CA SER A 16 7.68 6.14 -0.41
C SER A 16 6.26 5.65 -0.71
N SER A 17 5.88 5.56 -2.00
CA SER A 17 4.55 5.08 -2.38
C SER A 17 4.33 3.60 -2.07
N ILE A 18 5.33 2.75 -2.34
CA ILE A 18 5.24 1.31 -2.05
C ILE A 18 5.39 1.03 -0.54
N GLU A 19 6.28 1.74 0.15
CA GLU A 19 6.46 1.66 1.61
C GLU A 19 5.20 2.06 2.38
N SER A 20 4.46 3.06 1.89
CA SER A 20 3.17 3.47 2.46
C SER A 20 2.14 2.34 2.44
N VAL A 21 2.07 1.60 1.33
CA VAL A 21 1.18 0.44 1.18
C VAL A 21 1.62 -0.70 2.11
N ASP A 22 2.91 -1.02 2.14
CA ASP A 22 3.47 -2.07 3.01
C ASP A 22 3.20 -1.79 4.51
N SER A 23 3.28 -0.52 4.92
CA SER A 23 2.94 -0.11 6.29
C SER A 23 1.48 -0.42 6.65
N VAL A 24 0.54 -0.16 5.74
CA VAL A 24 -0.88 -0.48 5.93
C VAL A 24 -1.09 -1.99 6.03
N ILE A 25 -0.47 -2.77 5.15
CA ILE A 25 -0.57 -4.23 5.14
C ILE A 25 -0.04 -4.82 6.46
N ARG A 26 1.15 -4.40 6.90
CA ARG A 26 1.73 -4.84 8.19
C ARG A 26 0.82 -4.51 9.37
N LYS A 27 0.22 -3.33 9.40
CA LYS A 27 -0.71 -2.92 10.47
C LYS A 27 -1.93 -3.84 10.55
N VAL A 28 -2.46 -4.25 9.41
CA VAL A 28 -3.64 -5.12 9.33
C VAL A 28 -3.30 -6.56 9.72
N ILE A 29 -2.15 -7.08 9.26
CA ILE A 29 -1.70 -8.44 9.59
C ILE A 29 -1.29 -8.54 11.07
N ASN A 30 -0.58 -7.57 11.63
CA ASN A 30 -0.18 -7.59 13.04
C ASN A 30 -1.37 -7.61 14.00
N LYS A 31 -2.52 -7.07 13.58
CA LYS A 31 -3.77 -7.11 14.36
C LYS A 31 -4.40 -8.51 14.38
N ARG A 32 -4.12 -9.37 13.41
CA ARG A 32 -4.62 -10.75 13.31
C ARG A 32 -3.51 -11.71 12.88
N LYS A 33 -2.91 -12.39 13.85
CA LYS A 33 -1.79 -13.33 13.62
C LYS A 33 -2.20 -14.64 12.91
N LEU A 34 -3.48 -15.01 12.96
CA LEU A 34 -4.01 -16.25 12.37
C LEU A 34 -5.24 -15.94 11.52
N PHE A 35 -5.27 -16.53 10.33
CA PHE A 35 -6.40 -16.48 9.42
C PHE A 35 -6.94 -17.89 9.19
N PRO A 36 -8.27 -18.09 9.20
CA PRO A 36 -8.86 -19.42 9.03
C PRO A 36 -8.76 -19.96 7.59
N THR A 37 -8.67 -19.07 6.59
CA THR A 37 -8.49 -19.42 5.17
C THR A 37 -7.74 -18.30 4.44
N ASP A 38 -7.12 -18.62 3.30
CA ASP A 38 -6.45 -17.63 2.45
C ASP A 38 -7.40 -16.53 1.96
N ASN A 39 -8.65 -16.89 1.68
CA ASN A 39 -9.68 -15.93 1.26
C ASN A 39 -10.00 -14.93 2.38
N ALA A 40 -9.98 -15.36 3.65
CA ALA A 40 -10.15 -14.47 4.79
C ALA A 40 -8.97 -13.49 4.91
N ALA A 41 -7.73 -13.95 4.69
CA ALA A 41 -6.55 -13.09 4.67
C ALA A 41 -6.63 -12.03 3.55
N LYS A 42 -6.95 -12.45 2.32
CA LYS A 42 -7.12 -11.55 1.17
C LYS A 42 -8.20 -10.50 1.41
N LYS A 43 -9.35 -10.89 1.95
CA LYS A 43 -10.46 -9.96 2.26
C LYS A 43 -10.05 -8.90 3.28
N VAL A 44 -9.30 -9.30 4.31
CA VAL A 44 -8.84 -8.39 5.35
C VAL A 44 -7.82 -7.38 4.80
N ILE A 45 -6.87 -7.83 3.97
CA ILE A 45 -5.92 -6.94 3.27
C ILE A 45 -6.66 -5.97 2.35
N TYR A 46 -7.61 -6.46 1.55
CA TYR A 46 -8.43 -5.64 0.65
C TYR A 46 -9.18 -4.53 1.39
N MET A 47 -9.83 -4.85 2.50
CA MET A 47 -10.52 -3.83 3.32
C MET A 47 -9.54 -2.81 3.92
N GLY A 48 -8.34 -3.24 4.32
CA GLY A 48 -7.29 -2.36 4.80
C GLY A 48 -6.85 -1.34 3.75
N ILE A 49 -6.61 -1.81 2.52
CA ILE A 49 -6.23 -0.98 1.38
C ILE A 49 -7.35 0.00 1.01
N ILE A 50 -8.60 -0.46 0.92
CA ILE A 50 -9.75 0.44 0.64
C ILE A 50 -9.87 1.52 1.72
N GLY A 51 -9.72 1.15 2.99
CA GLY A 51 -9.77 2.11 4.09
C GLY A 51 -8.64 3.15 4.04
N ALA A 52 -7.43 2.73 3.66
CA ALA A 52 -6.29 3.63 3.47
C ALA A 52 -6.45 4.51 2.23
N SER A 53 -6.96 3.96 1.13
CA SER A 53 -7.19 4.68 -0.13
C SER A 53 -8.13 5.88 0.04
N LYS A 54 -9.14 5.78 0.93
CA LYS A 54 -10.00 6.93 1.28
C LYS A 54 -9.24 8.12 1.89
N LYS A 55 -8.04 7.90 2.42
CA LYS A 55 -7.18 8.93 3.01
C LYS A 55 -6.07 9.40 2.07
N TRP A 56 -5.93 8.77 0.90
CA TRP A 56 -5.04 9.24 -0.15
C TRP A 56 -5.70 10.38 -0.91
N THR A 57 -5.88 11.49 -0.20
CA THR A 57 -6.13 12.79 -0.80
C THR A 57 -4.77 13.42 -1.08
N MET A 58 -4.56 13.80 -2.33
CA MET A 58 -3.43 14.65 -2.70
C MET A 58 -3.52 15.93 -1.85
N PRO A 59 -2.44 16.39 -1.18
CA PRO A 59 -2.40 17.76 -0.70
C PRO A 59 -2.44 18.75 -1.88
#